data_AF-A0A7Z9GZL8-F1
#
_entry.id   AF-A0A7Z9GZL8-F1
#
_cell.length_a   1.000
_cell.length_b   1.000
_cell.length_c   1.000
_cell.angle_alpha   90.00
_cell.angle_beta   90.00
_cell.angle_gamma   90.00
#
_symmetry.space_group_name_H-M   'P 1'
#
loop_
_entity.id
_entity.type
_entity.pdbx_description
1 polymer ?
#
loop_
_entity_poly.entity_id
_entity_poly.type
_entity_poly.pdbx_seq_one_letter_code
_entity_poly.pdbx_strand_id
1 'polypeptide(L)' 'MNRSWKKARLLLLLIALTMTAGISMDVRAADVPAVEVSGKVRWVYDYEQGKQLARQNGKPLFVVFRCER' A
#
# COMPACT_ATOMS: atom_id res chain seq x y z
N MET A 1 -19.65 44.44 -19.37
CA MET A 1 -19.11 43.72 -18.19
C MET A 1 -18.68 42.32 -18.62
N ASN A 2 -17.38 42.05 -18.61
CA ASN A 2 -16.67 41.19 -19.59
C ASN A 2 -16.87 39.67 -19.42
N ARG A 3 -17.39 39.03 -20.49
CA ARG A 3 -17.56 37.57 -20.68
C ARG A 3 -16.26 36.75 -20.53
N SER A 4 -15.11 37.42 -20.65
CA SER A 4 -13.76 36.83 -20.52
C SER A 4 -13.45 36.31 -19.11
N TRP A 5 -13.92 37.01 -18.06
CA TRP A 5 -13.58 36.67 -16.67
C TRP A 5 -14.30 35.41 -16.17
N LYS A 6 -15.49 35.14 -16.72
CA LYS A 6 -16.25 33.92 -16.40
C LYS A 6 -15.55 32.66 -16.90
N LYS A 7 -14.88 32.75 -18.06
CA LYS A 7 -14.13 31.63 -18.66
C LYS A 7 -12.87 31.31 -17.86
N ALA A 8 -12.13 32.34 -17.45
CA ALA A 8 -10.94 32.17 -16.61
C ALA A 8 -11.27 31.54 -15.25
N ARG A 9 -12.38 31.96 -14.63
CA ARG A 9 -12.85 31.42 -13.35
C ARG A 9 -13.34 29.97 -13.46
N LEU A 10 -13.98 29.62 -14.57
CA LEU A 10 -14.38 28.24 -14.86
C LEU A 10 -13.17 27.33 -15.14
N LEU A 11 -12.16 27.84 -15.87
CA LEU A 11 -10.93 27.11 -16.16
C LEU A 11 -10.13 26.81 -14.88
N LEU A 12 -10.02 27.80 -13.97
CA LEU A 12 -9.35 27.63 -12.68
C LEU A 12 -10.07 26.61 -11.77
N LEU A 13 -11.40 26.60 -11.78
CA LEU A 13 -12.18 25.61 -11.02
C LEU A 13 -12.00 24.18 -11.56
N LEU A 14 -11.89 24.02 -12.88
CA LEU A 14 -11.66 22.71 -13.50
C LEU A 14 -10.27 22.15 -13.19
N ILE A 15 -9.24 23.01 -13.19
CA ILE A 15 -7.86 22.60 -12.86
C ILE A 15 -7.76 22.19 -11.38
N ALA A 16 -8.39 22.95 -10.47
CA ALA A 16 -8.44 22.62 -9.05
C ALA A 16 -9.14 21.28 -8.78
N LEU A 17 -10.14 20.91 -9.59
CA LEU A 17 -10.87 19.65 -9.46
C LEU A 17 -10.06 18.42 -9.91
N THR A 18 -9.07 18.60 -10.79
CA THR A 18 -8.27 17.48 -11.31
C THR A 18 -7.11 17.03 -10.40
N MET A 19 -6.77 17.79 -9.35
CA MET A 19 -5.58 17.48 -8.52
C MET A 19 -5.83 16.51 -7.34
N THR A 20 -7.07 16.02 -7.13
CA THR A 20 -7.41 15.19 -5.96
C THR A 20 -7.45 13.68 -6.22
N ALA A 21 -7.17 13.21 -7.44
CA ALA A 21 -7.30 11.79 -7.80
C ALA A 21 -5.95 11.07 -8.00
N GLY A 22 -4.92 11.44 -7.23
CA GLY A 22 -3.71 10.64 -7.10
C GLY A 22 -4.01 9.40 -6.25
N ILE A 23 -4.41 8.29 -6.87
CA ILE A 23 -4.61 7.02 -6.19
C ILE A 23 -3.23 6.47 -5.82
N SER A 24 -2.77 6.77 -4.60
CA SER A 24 -1.57 6.14 -4.04
C SER A 24 -1.92 4.70 -3.70
N MET A 25 -1.49 3.75 -4.52
CA MET A 25 -1.56 2.32 -4.19
C MET A 25 -0.45 2.00 -3.16
N ASP A 26 -0.68 2.32 -1.89
CA ASP A 26 0.14 1.84 -0.78
C ASP A 26 -0.34 0.41 -0.44
N VAL A 27 0.31 -0.60 -1.03
CA VAL A 27 0.04 -2.00 -0.65
C VAL A 27 0.88 -2.32 0.57
N ARG A 28 0.26 -2.49 1.74
CA ARG A 28 0.97 -2.92 2.95
C ARG A 28 1.03 -4.42 2.99
N ALA A 29 2.17 -4.97 3.39
CA ALA A 29 2.33 -6.41 3.58
C ALA A 29 1.28 -7.00 4.55
N ALA A 30 0.80 -6.19 5.51
CA ALA A 30 -0.27 -6.56 6.44
C ALA A 30 -1.64 -6.75 5.76
N ASP A 31 -1.87 -6.11 4.62
CA ASP A 31 -3.12 -6.17 3.87
C ASP A 31 -3.14 -7.35 2.88
N VAL A 32 -2.00 -8.02 2.68
CA VAL A 32 -1.90 -9.22 1.85
C VAL A 32 -2.41 -10.42 2.65
N PRO A 33 -3.50 -11.08 2.22
CA PRO A 33 -4.02 -12.24 2.94
C PRO A 33 -2.95 -13.33 3.04
N ALA A 34 -2.82 -13.88 4.23
CA ALA A 34 -1.90 -14.99 4.48
C ALA A 34 -2.35 -16.21 3.69
N VAL A 35 -1.59 -16.57 2.65
CA VAL A 35 -1.85 -17.79 1.87
C VAL A 35 -1.18 -18.95 2.57
N GLU A 36 -1.98 -19.88 3.12
CA GLU A 36 -1.43 -21.14 3.61
C GLU A 36 -0.93 -21.98 2.42
N VAL A 37 0.39 -22.15 2.35
CA VAL A 37 0.97 -23.07 1.37
C VAL A 37 0.83 -24.48 1.92
N SER A 38 -0.26 -25.15 1.52
CA SER A 38 -0.49 -26.58 1.74
C SER A 38 -0.40 -27.04 3.21
N GLY A 39 -0.72 -26.17 4.19
CA GLY A 39 -0.68 -26.48 5.62
C GLY A 39 0.70 -26.76 6.22
N LYS A 40 1.79 -26.59 5.44
CA LYS A 40 3.16 -26.90 5.89
C LYS A 40 3.89 -25.70 6.46
N VAL A 41 3.48 -24.48 6.06
CA VAL A 41 4.15 -23.24 6.44
C VAL A 41 3.11 -22.22 6.89
N ARG A 42 3.25 -21.73 8.12
CA ARG A 42 2.51 -20.58 8.63
C ARG A 42 3.33 -19.32 8.42
N TRP A 43 2.90 -18.48 7.48
CA TRP A 43 3.56 -17.21 7.18
C TRP A 43 3.30 -16.17 8.26
N VAL A 44 4.31 -15.34 8.53
CA VAL A 44 4.25 -14.17 9.39
C VAL A 44 4.59 -12.97 8.51
N TYR A 45 3.64 -12.05 8.35
CA TYR A 45 3.77 -10.92 7.42
C TYR A 45 4.37 -9.66 8.07
N ASP A 46 4.42 -9.63 9.40
CA ASP A 46 5.09 -8.57 10.16
C ASP A 46 6.52 -8.98 10.54
N TYR A 47 7.49 -8.11 10.22
CA TYR A 47 8.90 -8.39 10.44
C TYR A 47 9.28 -8.44 11.93
N GLU A 48 8.71 -7.55 12.75
CA GLU A 48 9.02 -7.49 14.18
C GLU A 48 8.44 -8.70 14.93
N GLN A 49 7.24 -9.13 14.54
CA GLN A 49 6.65 -10.38 15.00
C GLN A 49 7.52 -11.58 14.61
N GLY A 50 8.00 -11.64 13.37
CA GLY A 50 8.90 -12.69 12.90
C GLY A 50 10.20 -12.76 13.71
N LYS A 51 10.81 -11.60 13.99
CA LYS A 51 12.01 -11.49 14.85
C LYS A 51 11.75 -11.97 16.27
N GLN A 52 10.63 -11.59 16.87
CA GLN A 52 10.29 -12.01 18.23
C GLN A 52 10.14 -13.53 18.32
N LEU A 53 9.45 -14.14 17.36
CA LEU A 53 9.29 -15.60 17.28
C LEU A 53 10.63 -16.31 17.13
N ALA A 54 11.50 -15.85 16.23
CA ALA A 54 12.83 -16.42 16.02
C ALA A 54 13.68 -16.41 17.30
N ARG A 55 13.64 -15.31 18.05
CA ARG A 55 14.33 -15.20 19.36
C ARG A 55 13.75 -16.15 20.40
N GLN A 56 12.43 -16.27 20.46
CA GLN A 56 11.74 -17.12 21.44
C GLN A 56 11.96 -18.61 21.20
N ASN A 57 12.04 -19.04 19.93
CA ASN A 57 12.12 -20.46 19.58
C ASN A 57 13.52 -20.92 19.14
N GLY A 58 14.50 -20.00 19.05
CA GLY A 58 15.86 -20.30 18.63
C GLY A 58 16.00 -20.72 17.17
N LYS A 59 14.96 -20.53 16.34
CA LYS A 59 14.98 -20.85 14.91
C LYS A 59 15.43 -19.65 14.09
N PRO A 60 16.14 -19.85 12.97
CA PRO A 60 16.49 -18.76 12.07
C PRO A 60 15.24 -18.12 11.46
N LEU A 61 15.29 -16.81 11.24
CA LEU A 61 14.27 -16.06 10.52
C LEU A 61 14.58 -16.08 9.02
N PHE A 62 13.66 -16.61 8.21
CA PHE A 62 13.74 -16.57 6.75
C PHE A 62 12.80 -15.49 6.20
N VAL A 63 13.35 -14.49 5.52
CA VAL A 63 12.59 -13.36 4.96
C VAL A 63 12.48 -13.54 3.46
N VAL A 64 11.25 -13.52 2.95
CA VAL A 64 10.95 -13.67 1.52
C VAL A 64 10.39 -12.36 0.98
N PHE A 65 11.11 -11.77 0.03
CA PHE A 65 10.63 -10.62 -0.73
C PHE A 65 9.82 -11.11 -1.93
N ARG A 66 8.57 -10.66 -2.04
CA ARG A 66 7.69 -10.92 -3.19
C ARG A 66 7.23 -9.60 -3.78
N CYS A 67 7.24 -9.51 -5.10
CA CYS A 67 6.54 -8.45 -5.82
C CYS A 67 5.20 -9.00 -6.28
N GLU A 68 4.15 -8.20 -6.16
CA GLU A 68 2.89 -8.46 -6.85
C GLU A 68 3.10 -8.16 -8.34
N ARG A 69 2.46 -8.95 -9.21
CA ARG A 69 2.57 -8.78 -10.67
C ARG A 69 1.60 -7.71 -11.16
#